data_AF-A0AA51X6N2-F1
#
_entry.id   AF-A0AA51X6N2-F1
#
_cell.length_a   1.000
_cell.length_b   1.000
_cell.length_c   1.000
_cell.angle_alpha   90.00
_cell.angle_beta   90.00
_cell.angle_gamma   90.00
#
_symmetry.space_group_name_H-M   'P 1'
#
loop_
_entity.id
_entity.type
_entity.pdbx_description
1 polymer ?
#
loop_
_entity_poly.entity_id
_entity_poly.type
_entity_poly.pdbx_seq_one_letter_code
_entity_poly.pdbx_strand_id
1 'polypeptide(L)' 'MQIAGLNHGYEQTVVRQNQSAKKALVVWYFKQEHLIAADCINSPKEFMLAKQLIARNIAVTPEQLIDPEIDLAELLNV' A
#
# COMPACT_ATOMS: atom_id res chain seq x y z
N MET A 1 -11.61 -4.29 -7.64
CA MET A 1 -11.07 -3.87 -6.33
C MET A 1 -10.62 -5.12 -5.59
N GLN A 2 -9.49 -5.05 -4.91
CA GLN A 2 -8.91 -6.15 -4.12
C GLN A 2 -8.41 -5.58 -2.80
N ILE A 3 -8.57 -6.32 -1.69
CA ILE A 3 -8.21 -5.87 -0.34
C ILE A 3 -7.13 -6.80 0.21
N ALA A 4 -6.06 -6.23 0.78
CA ALA A 4 -5.03 -6.94 1.52
C ALA A 4 -5.07 -6.55 3.01
N GLY A 5 -4.92 -7.53 3.90
CA GLY A 5 -4.90 -7.28 5.35
C GLY A 5 -6.28 -7.00 5.96
N LEU A 6 -6.28 -6.51 7.20
CA LEU A 6 -7.48 -6.11 7.94
C LEU A 6 -7.31 -4.67 8.38
N ASN A 7 -8.21 -3.78 7.93
CA ASN A 7 -8.11 -2.35 8.23
C ASN A 7 -8.65 -1.97 9.62
N HIS A 8 -9.17 -2.91 10.40
CA HIS A 8 -9.76 -2.60 11.69
C HIS A 8 -8.75 -1.98 12.66
N GLY A 9 -9.11 -0.83 13.25
CA GLY A 9 -8.25 -0.11 14.18
C GLY A 9 -7.12 0.67 13.52
N TYR A 10 -7.23 1.00 12.23
CA TYR A 10 -6.35 1.97 11.58
C TYR A 10 -6.48 3.36 12.24
N GLU A 11 -5.39 4.11 12.20
CA GLU A 11 -5.27 5.47 12.73
C GLU A 11 -4.96 6.48 11.63
N GLN A 12 -4.28 6.04 10.57
CA GLN A 12 -3.93 6.87 9.42
C GLN A 12 -4.22 6.14 8.11
N THR A 13 -4.61 6.91 7.10
CA THR A 13 -4.69 6.44 5.72
C THR A 13 -3.94 7.36 4.79
N VAL A 14 -3.26 6.79 3.80
CA VAL A 14 -2.66 7.54 2.70
C VAL A 14 -3.03 6.93 1.35
N VAL A 15 -3.00 7.75 0.30
CA VAL A 15 -3.56 7.39 -1.00
C VAL A 15 -2.49 7.53 -2.08
N ARG A 16 -2.26 6.46 -2.83
CA ARG A 16 -1.43 6.46 -4.04
C ARG A 16 -2.33 6.46 -5.27
N GLN A 17 -2.14 7.44 -6.16
CA GLN A 17 -2.77 7.44 -7.48
C GLN A 17 -1.75 7.01 -8.52
N ASN A 18 -2.10 6.01 -9.34
CA ASN A 18 -1.26 5.60 -10.46
C ASN A 18 -1.75 6.33 -11.72
N GLN A 19 -0.94 7.27 -12.21
CA GLN A 19 -1.30 8.10 -13.38
C GLN A 19 -1.29 7.31 -14.69
N SER A 20 -0.52 6.21 -14.77
CA SER A 20 -0.36 5.40 -15.98
C SER A 20 -1.52 4.43 -16.21
N ALA A 21 -2.28 4.08 -15.17
CA ALA A 21 -3.43 3.18 -15.26
C ALA A 21 -4.75 3.94 -15.02
N LYS A 22 -5.72 3.77 -15.93
CA LYS A 22 -7.00 4.50 -15.86
C LYS A 22 -7.71 4.22 -14.54
N LYS A 23 -7.85 5.26 -13.71
CA LYS A 23 -8.58 5.22 -12.43
C LYS A 23 -8.01 4.18 -11.45
N ALA A 24 -6.69 4.01 -11.45
CA ALA A 24 -5.99 3.17 -10.49
C ALA A 24 -5.68 3.94 -9.19
N LEU A 25 -6.03 3.34 -8.06
CA LEU A 25 -5.95 3.95 -6.74
C LEU A 25 -5.59 2.89 -5.70
N VAL A 26 -4.73 3.25 -4.74
CA VAL A 26 -4.50 2.43 -3.55
C VAL A 26 -4.68 3.27 -2.30
N VAL A 27 -5.51 2.78 -1.37
CA VAL A 27 -5.63 3.33 -0.02
C VAL A 27 -4.82 2.43 0.91
N TRP A 28 -3.83 2.98 1.59
CA TRP A 28 -2.99 2.29 2.55
C TRP A 28 -3.45 2.63 3.96
N TYR A 29 -3.56 1.63 4.83
CA TYR A 29 -4.04 1.79 6.21
C TYR A 29 -2.91 1.51 7.18
N PHE A 30 -2.66 2.45 8.07
CA PHE A 30 -1.64 2.37 9.11
C PHE A 30 -2.27 2.37 10.50
N LYS A 31 -1.64 1.64 11.41
CA LYS A 31 -1.87 1.74 12.84
C LYS A 31 -0.51 1.96 13.49
N GLN A 32 -0.34 3.06 14.21
CA GLN A 32 0.98 3.56 14.60
C GLN A 32 1.89 3.64 13.36
N GLU A 33 3.09 3.05 13.42
CA GLU A 33 4.05 3.03 12.31
C GLU A 33 3.93 1.78 11.42
N HIS A 34 2.91 0.93 11.66
CA HIS A 34 2.75 -0.33 10.94
C HIS A 34 1.69 -0.25 9.84
N LEU A 35 2.06 -0.71 8.64
CA LEU A 35 1.12 -0.94 7.55
C LEU A 35 0.29 -2.21 7.84
N ILE A 36 -1.04 -2.05 7.95
CA ILE A 36 -1.93 -3.16 8.34
C ILE A 36 -2.87 -3.63 7.24
N ALA A 37 -3.20 -2.76 6.27
CA ALA A 37 -4.09 -3.11 5.17
C ALA A 37 -3.89 -2.20 3.94
N ALA A 38 -4.43 -2.65 2.80
CA ALA A 38 -4.54 -1.84 1.60
C ALA A 38 -5.78 -2.19 0.78
N ASP A 39 -6.49 -1.16 0.31
CA ASP A 39 -7.56 -1.29 -0.69
C ASP A 39 -7.02 -0.88 -2.05
N CYS A 40 -6.96 -1.82 -3.00
CA CYS A 40 -6.41 -1.63 -4.32
C CYS A 40 -7.51 -1.63 -5.39
N ILE A 41 -7.72 -0.49 -6.05
CA ILE A 41 -8.73 -0.31 -7.09
C ILE A 41 -8.01 -0.23 -8.44
N ASN A 42 -8.30 -1.16 -9.35
CA ASN A 42 -7.65 -1.26 -10.67
C ASN A 42 -6.11 -1.34 -10.62
N SER A 43 -5.57 -1.83 -9.50
CA SER A 43 -4.14 -1.86 -9.18
C SER A 43 -3.69 -3.27 -8.75
N PRO A 44 -3.70 -4.26 -9.66
CA PRO A 44 -3.33 -5.64 -9.32
C PRO A 44 -1.84 -5.79 -8.94
N LYS A 45 -0.94 -4.97 -9.51
CA LYS A 45 0.49 -4.96 -9.12
C LYS A 45 0.62 -4.57 -7.64
N GLU A 46 0.02 -3.45 -7.26
CA GLU A 46 0.09 -2.93 -5.90
C GLU A 46 -0.64 -3.84 -4.90
N PHE A 47 -1.70 -4.54 -5.31
CA PHE A 47 -2.33 -5.56 -4.47
C PHE A 47 -1.37 -6.71 -4.10
N MET A 48 -0.57 -7.19 -5.06
CA MET A 48 0.42 -8.24 -4.80
C MET A 48 1.57 -7.75 -3.91
N LEU A 49 1.98 -6.49 -4.06
CA LEU A 49 2.99 -5.87 -3.22
C LEU A 49 2.46 -5.64 -1.79
N ALA A 50 1.25 -5.11 -1.65
CA ALA A 50 0.60 -4.88 -0.37
C ALA A 50 0.52 -6.15 0.47
N LYS A 51 0.09 -7.27 -0.14
CA LYS A 51 0.08 -8.57 0.56
C LYS A 51 1.45 -8.96 1.11
N GLN A 52 2.51 -8.72 0.36
CA GLN A 52 3.87 -9.08 0.77
C GLN A 52 4.41 -8.14 1.86
N LEU A 53 4.23 -6.82 1.69
CA LEU A 53 4.61 -5.82 2.68
C LEU A 53 3.93 -6.10 4.03
N ILE A 54 2.62 -6.35 4.02
CA ILE A 54 1.83 -6.64 5.22
C ILE A 54 2.23 -7.99 5.83
N ALA A 55 2.30 -9.06 5.03
CA ALA A 55 2.59 -10.40 5.55
C ALA A 55 4.00 -10.53 6.15
N ARG A 56 4.97 -9.77 5.61
CA ARG A 56 6.35 -9.74 6.10
C ARG A 56 6.58 -8.67 7.18
N ASN A 57 5.58 -7.85 7.49
CA ASN A 57 5.67 -6.71 8.39
C ASN A 57 6.88 -5.80 8.07
N ILE A 58 7.07 -5.49 6.78
CA ILE A 58 8.17 -4.64 6.32
C ILE A 58 7.91 -3.21 6.80
N ALA A 59 8.91 -2.59 7.40
CA ALA A 59 8.86 -1.18 7.79
C ALA A 59 8.85 -0.28 6.54
N VAL A 60 7.70 0.36 6.30
CA VAL A 60 7.52 1.34 5.23
C VAL A 60 6.85 2.57 5.79
N THR A 61 7.20 3.75 5.27
CA THR A 61 6.56 5.00 5.68
C THR A 61 5.41 5.37 4.74
N PRO A 62 4.42 6.15 5.23
CA PRO A 62 3.35 6.66 4.38
C PRO A 62 3.87 7.45 3.17
N GLU A 63 4.95 8.22 3.33
CA GLU A 63 5.57 9.03 2.27
C GLU A 63 6.11 8.12 1.15
N GLN A 64 6.77 7.01 1.52
CA GLN A 64 7.26 6.04 0.54
C GLN A 64 6.14 5.42 -0.29
N LEU A 65 4.98 5.18 0.33
CA LEU A 65 3.85 4.53 -0.33
C LEU A 65 3.10 5.45 -1.29
N ILE A 66 3.14 6.77 -1.08
CA ILE A 66 2.46 7.75 -1.96
C ILE A 66 3.36 8.34 -3.04
N ASP A 67 4.68 8.28 -2.89
CA ASP A 67 5.62 8.86 -3.84
C ASP A 67 5.58 8.11 -5.19
N PRO A 68 5.15 8.76 -6.29
CA PRO A 68 5.07 8.13 -7.60
C PRO A 68 6.43 7.68 -8.16
N GLU A 69 7.53 8.29 -7.70
CA GLU A 69 8.89 7.98 -8.18
C GLU A 69 9.48 6.72 -7.54
N ILE A 70 8.91 6.25 -6.43
CA ILE A 70 9.35 5.02 -5.76
C ILE A 70 8.67 3.81 -6.41
N ASP A 71 9.46 2.85 -6.90
CA ASP A 71 8.95 1.52 -7.23
C ASP A 71 8.72 0.73 -5.93
N LEU A 72 7.45 0.55 -5.57
CA LEU A 72 7.03 -0.18 -4.39
C LEU A 72 7.60 -1.61 -4.30
N ALA A 73 8.03 -2.20 -5.41
CA ALA A 73 8.70 -3.50 -5.41
C ALA A 73 10.07 -3.46 -4.72
N GLU A 74 10.79 -2.34 -4.76
CA GLU A 74 12.10 -2.19 -4.13
C GLU A 74 12.00 -2.23 -2.59
N LEU A 75 10.85 -1.79 -2.05
CA LEU A 75 10.57 -1.83 -0.61
C LEU A 75 10.51 -3.27 -0.07
N LEU A 76 10.39 -4.29 -0.92
CA LEU A 76 10.37 -5.69 -0.48
C LEU A 76 11.75 -6.25 -0.08
N ASN A 77 12.81 -5.52 -0.40
CA ASN A 77 14.20 -5.97 -0.23
C ASN A 77 14.93 -5.27 0.94
N VAL A 78 14.18 -4.53 1.77
CA VAL A 78 14.70 -3.88 2.97
C VAL A 78 14.87 -4.89 4.10
#